data_AF-A0A507WCK8-F1
#
_entry.id   AF-A0A507WCK8-F1
#
_cell.length_a   1.000
_cell.length_b   1.000
_cell.length_c   1.000
_cell.angle_alpha   90.00
_cell.angle_beta   90.00
_cell.angle_gamma   90.00
#
_symmetry.space_group_name_H-M   'P 1'
#
loop_
_entity.id
_entity.type
_entity.pdbx_description
1 polymer ?
#
loop_
_entity_poly.entity_id
_entity_poly.type
_entity_poly.pdbx_seq_one_letter_code
_entity_poly.pdbx_strand_id
1 'polypeptide(L)'
;MYSEKPLVMYSKNHDGRHWLTTLEFPPIQIAPVAANHCRVAYFLATLISSKLIKCESKIPNVMSFTRDDVLASSALVGTFPELDSSSKNDMLMMQLVFESAASQHEDDIGRNQELFLTPRPMPDWQGSYDEWIYTIARQLGVNAPVPADESHYYVALSEAINKVREKIPDIRNFYLQGMNEWVLRLKVGLLNNHGALTYVWIRPTDWSTVDQVVCMIESEPYDCDDYWVGRVLRVPVSNLVDYSISTHDAHCIDAGQTHYVDEDYGVQLIHH
;
A
#
# COMPACT_ATOMS: atom_id res chain seq x y z
N MET A 1 -18.03 12.72 -16.72
CA MET A 1 -17.10 11.59 -16.92
C MET A 1 -16.72 11.16 -15.51
N TYR A 2 -17.36 10.12 -14.97
CA TYR A 2 -17.03 9.64 -13.63
C TYR A 2 -15.74 8.84 -13.76
N SER A 3 -14.74 9.17 -12.94
CA SER A 3 -13.53 8.36 -12.85
C SER A 3 -13.93 6.97 -12.33
N GLU A 4 -13.44 5.90 -12.97
CA GLU A 4 -13.66 4.53 -12.46
C GLU A 4 -12.94 4.30 -11.13
N LYS A 5 -11.89 5.09 -10.86
CA LYS A 5 -11.15 5.10 -9.59
C LYS A 5 -11.47 6.35 -8.77
N PRO A 6 -11.87 6.19 -7.51
CA PRO A 6 -12.09 7.34 -6.64
C PRO A 6 -10.78 8.07 -6.36
N LEU A 7 -10.84 9.40 -6.39
CA LEU A 7 -9.73 10.27 -6.08
C LEU A 7 -9.65 10.41 -4.55
N VAL A 8 -8.65 9.74 -3.97
CA VAL A 8 -8.42 9.71 -2.52
C VAL A 8 -7.34 10.71 -2.15
N MET A 9 -7.69 11.70 -1.34
CA MET A 9 -6.74 12.58 -0.68
C MET A 9 -6.27 11.95 0.62
N TYR A 10 -4.97 12.07 0.89
CA TYR A 10 -4.32 11.56 2.07
C TYR A 10 -3.79 12.70 2.93
N SER A 11 -3.86 12.55 4.24
CA SER A 11 -3.04 13.31 5.16
C SER A 11 -2.68 12.50 6.41
N LYS A 12 -1.70 12.98 7.17
CA LYS A 12 -1.12 12.33 8.34
C LYS A 12 -1.22 13.25 9.55
N ASN A 13 -1.72 12.72 10.64
CA ASN A 13 -1.83 13.45 11.91
C ASN A 13 -0.47 13.54 12.62
N HIS A 14 -0.37 14.44 13.59
CA HIS A 14 0.85 14.60 14.42
C HIS A 14 1.21 13.35 15.22
N ASP A 15 0.24 12.48 15.51
CA ASP A 15 0.44 11.20 16.20
C ASP A 15 0.77 10.03 15.25
N GLY A 16 0.98 10.32 13.97
CA GLY A 16 1.35 9.35 12.95
C GLY A 16 0.18 8.62 12.29
N ARG A 17 -1.05 8.83 12.76
CA ARG A 17 -2.26 8.18 12.22
C ARG A 17 -2.64 8.75 10.85
N HIS A 18 -3.23 7.90 10.01
CA HIS A 18 -3.62 8.27 8.65
C HIS A 18 -5.10 8.55 8.55
N TRP A 19 -5.47 9.58 7.80
CA TRP A 19 -6.85 9.84 7.42
C TRP A 19 -6.92 10.08 5.92
N LEU A 20 -7.98 9.56 5.31
CA LEU A 20 -8.16 9.60 3.85
C LEU A 20 -9.58 10.05 3.53
N THR A 21 -9.70 10.93 2.53
CA THR A 21 -10.98 11.46 2.06
C THR A 21 -11.15 11.28 0.57
N THR A 22 -12.34 10.90 0.11
CA THR A 22 -12.64 10.86 -1.33
C THR A 22 -13.21 12.20 -1.80
N LEU A 23 -12.91 12.60 -3.04
CA LEU A 23 -13.44 13.82 -3.65
C LEU A 23 -14.77 13.63 -4.40
N GLU A 24 -15.20 12.38 -4.59
CA GLU A 24 -16.50 12.06 -5.20
C GLU A 24 -17.68 12.36 -4.28
N PHE A 25 -18.88 12.52 -4.85
CA PHE A 25 -20.12 12.62 -4.07
C PHE A 25 -20.77 11.23 -3.86
N PRO A 26 -21.14 10.86 -2.61
CA PRO A 26 -20.85 11.58 -1.36
C PRO A 26 -19.37 11.47 -0.96
N PRO A 27 -18.76 12.53 -0.39
CA PRO A 27 -17.38 12.46 0.05
C PRO A 27 -17.28 11.55 1.27
N ILE A 28 -16.40 10.57 1.19
CA ILE A 28 -16.13 9.60 2.25
C ILE A 28 -14.93 10.11 3.04
N GLN A 29 -14.94 9.92 4.35
CA GLN A 29 -13.77 10.11 5.20
C GLN A 29 -13.53 8.85 6.02
N ILE A 30 -12.36 8.25 5.88
CA ILE A 30 -11.91 7.23 6.84
C ILE A 30 -11.36 7.97 8.06
N ALA A 31 -11.97 7.76 9.23
CA ALA A 31 -11.48 8.33 10.48
C ALA A 31 -10.02 7.88 10.73
N PRO A 32 -9.22 8.65 11.49
CA PRO A 32 -7.79 8.36 11.66
C PRO A 32 -7.52 6.91 12.07
N VAL A 33 -6.76 6.17 11.27
CA VAL A 33 -6.35 4.78 11.50
C VAL A 33 -4.89 4.69 11.95
N ALA A 34 -4.51 3.55 12.50
CA ALA A 34 -3.12 3.24 12.87
C ALA A 34 -2.10 3.58 11.77
N ALA A 35 -0.87 3.87 12.18
CA ALA A 35 0.21 4.37 11.32
C ALA A 35 0.69 3.35 10.29
N ASN A 36 0.22 2.11 10.31
CA ASN A 36 0.52 1.07 9.33
C ASN A 36 -0.73 0.62 8.55
N HIS A 37 -1.81 1.41 8.61
CA HIS A 37 -3.09 1.09 7.97
C HIS A 37 -3.42 2.04 6.80
N CYS A 38 -2.46 2.80 6.28
CA CYS A 38 -2.69 3.71 5.16
C CYS A 38 -3.29 2.98 3.94
N ARG A 39 -2.65 1.89 3.53
CA ARG A 39 -3.11 1.04 2.42
C ARG A 39 -4.48 0.40 2.66
N VAL A 40 -4.75 0.00 3.90
CA VAL A 40 -6.05 -0.57 4.31
C VAL A 40 -7.16 0.48 4.27
N ALA A 41 -6.88 1.70 4.73
CA ALA A 41 -7.85 2.78 4.67
C ALA A 41 -8.11 3.22 3.22
N TYR A 42 -7.09 3.25 2.36
CA TYR A 42 -7.26 3.46 0.92
C TYR A 42 -8.15 2.40 0.28
N PHE A 43 -7.93 1.12 0.59
CA PHE A 43 -8.78 0.02 0.15
C PHE A 43 -10.25 0.26 0.51
N LEU A 44 -10.53 0.57 1.79
CA LEU A 44 -11.88 0.76 2.28
C LEU A 44 -12.55 1.98 1.65
N ALA A 45 -11.86 3.13 1.59
CA ALA A 45 -12.37 4.34 0.95
C ALA A 45 -12.76 4.05 -0.51
N THR A 46 -11.90 3.32 -1.22
CA THR A 46 -12.13 2.94 -2.62
C THR A 46 -13.33 2.02 -2.75
N LEU A 47 -13.42 0.95 -1.96
CA LEU A 47 -14.52 0.00 -1.99
C LEU A 47 -15.87 0.66 -1.70
N ILE A 48 -15.93 1.47 -0.63
CA ILE A 48 -17.15 2.17 -0.23
C ILE A 48 -17.59 3.14 -1.34
N SER A 49 -16.65 3.91 -1.90
CA SER A 49 -16.94 4.84 -3.01
C SER A 49 -17.49 4.11 -4.23
N SER A 50 -16.81 3.05 -4.69
CA SER A 50 -17.26 2.24 -5.82
C SER A 50 -18.67 1.66 -5.62
N LYS A 51 -19.02 1.30 -4.39
CA LYS A 51 -20.35 0.77 -4.07
C LYS A 51 -21.40 1.88 -4.01
N LEU A 52 -21.08 3.04 -3.45
CA LEU A 52 -21.98 4.19 -3.35
C LEU A 52 -22.31 4.82 -4.70
N ILE A 53 -21.39 4.78 -5.67
CA ILE A 53 -21.66 5.23 -7.05
C ILE A 53 -22.86 4.48 -7.66
N LYS A 54 -23.09 3.22 -7.25
CA LYS A 54 -24.23 2.41 -7.70
C LYS A 54 -25.53 2.74 -6.94
N CYS A 55 -25.48 3.54 -5.89
CA CYS A 55 -26.64 3.98 -5.10
C CYS A 55 -27.19 5.31 -5.64
N GLU A 56 -27.99 5.24 -6.71
CA GLU A 56 -28.39 6.39 -7.55
C GLU A 56 -29.07 7.59 -6.84
N SER A 57 -29.62 7.45 -5.62
CA SER A 57 -30.34 8.58 -4.98
C SER A 57 -30.46 8.56 -3.45
N LYS A 58 -30.21 7.44 -2.78
CA LYS A 58 -30.28 7.36 -1.31
C LYS A 58 -29.13 6.57 -0.74
N ILE A 59 -28.26 7.27 -0.02
CA ILE A 59 -27.15 6.67 0.72
C ILE A 59 -27.76 5.85 1.88
N PRO A 60 -27.47 4.55 1.98
CA PRO A 60 -27.99 3.74 3.06
C PRO A 60 -27.21 4.03 4.36
N ASN A 61 -27.90 4.03 5.50
CA ASN A 61 -27.27 4.17 6.82
C ASN A 61 -26.42 2.95 7.19
N VAL A 62 -26.70 1.80 6.57
CA VAL A 62 -25.96 0.56 6.76
C VAL A 62 -25.72 -0.05 5.38
N MET A 63 -24.47 -0.36 5.08
CA MET A 63 -24.06 -1.00 3.84
C MET A 63 -23.50 -2.38 4.14
N SER A 64 -23.91 -3.36 3.35
CA SER A 64 -23.29 -4.68 3.37
C SER A 64 -22.08 -4.72 2.45
N PHE A 65 -21.06 -5.50 2.77
CA PHE A 65 -19.94 -5.78 1.89
C PHE A 65 -19.64 -7.28 1.88
N THR A 66 -19.38 -7.82 0.71
CA THR A 66 -18.90 -9.18 0.51
C THR A 66 -17.60 -9.15 -0.31
N ARG A 67 -16.94 -10.29 -0.45
CA ARG A 67 -15.79 -10.39 -1.36
C ARG A 67 -16.18 -10.21 -2.81
N ASP A 68 -17.41 -10.56 -3.19
CA ASP A 68 -17.90 -10.31 -4.55
C ASP A 68 -17.93 -8.80 -4.86
N ASP A 69 -18.23 -7.95 -3.88
CA ASP A 69 -18.14 -6.49 -4.07
C ASP A 69 -16.71 -6.04 -4.38
N VAL A 70 -15.72 -6.67 -3.72
CA VAL A 70 -14.29 -6.39 -3.94
C VAL A 70 -13.87 -6.85 -5.34
N LEU A 71 -14.22 -8.09 -5.71
CA LEU A 71 -13.88 -8.68 -7.00
C LEU A 71 -14.59 -8.00 -8.17
N ALA A 72 -15.77 -7.42 -7.93
CA ALA A 72 -16.51 -6.64 -8.92
C ALA A 72 -16.02 -5.20 -9.08
N SER A 73 -15.08 -4.74 -8.24
CA SER A 73 -14.52 -3.38 -8.31
C SER A 73 -13.27 -3.34 -9.18
N SER A 74 -13.38 -2.78 -10.39
CA SER A 74 -12.24 -2.57 -11.29
C SER A 74 -11.16 -1.66 -10.71
N ALA A 75 -11.51 -0.80 -9.74
CA ALA A 75 -10.57 0.06 -9.03
C ALA A 75 -9.64 -0.71 -8.07
N LEU A 76 -10.14 -1.83 -7.52
CA LEU A 76 -9.42 -2.65 -6.54
C LEU A 76 -8.70 -3.83 -7.19
N VAL A 77 -9.32 -4.44 -8.20
CA VAL A 77 -8.72 -5.54 -8.97
C VAL A 77 -7.44 -5.04 -9.65
N GLY A 78 -6.32 -5.68 -9.33
CA GLY A 78 -4.98 -5.31 -9.83
C GLY A 78 -4.21 -4.34 -8.93
N THR A 79 -4.88 -3.66 -7.99
CA THR A 79 -4.22 -2.80 -6.98
C THR A 79 -3.82 -3.59 -5.73
N PHE A 80 -4.58 -4.64 -5.41
CA PHE A 80 -4.33 -5.53 -4.27
C PHE A 80 -4.10 -6.97 -4.77
N PRO A 81 -2.86 -7.33 -5.12
CA PRO A 81 -2.56 -8.63 -5.73
C PRO A 81 -2.74 -9.81 -4.76
N GLU A 82 -2.81 -9.55 -3.45
CA GLU A 82 -3.08 -10.59 -2.45
C GLU A 82 -4.56 -11.01 -2.34
N LEU A 83 -5.47 -10.37 -3.08
CA LEU A 83 -6.88 -10.70 -3.05
C LEU A 83 -7.12 -12.10 -3.65
N ASP A 84 -7.17 -13.10 -2.78
CA ASP A 84 -7.44 -14.50 -3.15
C ASP A 84 -8.95 -14.78 -3.22
N SER A 85 -9.38 -15.33 -4.36
CA SER A 85 -10.73 -15.82 -4.63
C SER A 85 -11.16 -17.03 -3.78
N SER A 86 -10.24 -17.69 -3.07
CA SER A 86 -10.48 -18.98 -2.37
C SER A 86 -11.17 -18.87 -0.99
N SER A 87 -11.43 -17.66 -0.53
CA SER A 87 -11.77 -17.38 0.87
C SER A 87 -13.28 -17.20 1.10
N LYS A 88 -13.77 -17.53 2.31
CA LYS A 88 -15.23 -17.55 2.62
C LYS A 88 -15.91 -16.21 2.31
N ASN A 89 -17.07 -16.28 1.66
CA ASN A 89 -17.83 -15.10 1.26
C ASN A 89 -18.77 -14.65 2.38
N ASP A 90 -18.18 -14.16 3.47
CA ASP A 90 -18.94 -13.67 4.63
C ASP A 90 -19.47 -12.26 4.35
N MET A 91 -20.73 -12.01 4.73
CA MET A 91 -21.36 -10.70 4.60
C MET A 91 -21.00 -9.83 5.82
N LEU A 92 -20.39 -8.68 5.55
CA LEU A 92 -20.04 -7.68 6.56
C LEU A 92 -21.03 -6.54 6.53
N MET A 93 -21.40 -6.04 7.71
CA MET A 93 -22.27 -4.88 7.85
C MET A 93 -21.46 -3.71 8.40
N MET A 94 -21.61 -2.55 7.79
CA MET A 94 -20.94 -1.31 8.16
C MET A 94 -21.95 -0.19 8.25
N GLN A 95 -21.86 0.63 9.29
CA GLN A 95 -22.66 1.85 9.38
C GLN A 95 -21.99 2.98 8.61
N LEU A 96 -22.79 3.82 7.96
CA LEU A 96 -22.34 5.02 7.27
C LEU A 96 -22.99 6.23 7.96
N VAL A 97 -22.17 7.08 8.57
CA VAL A 97 -22.62 8.21 9.40
C VAL A 97 -22.05 9.50 8.82
N PHE A 98 -22.86 10.55 8.71
CA PHE A 98 -22.35 11.87 8.35
C PHE A 98 -21.71 12.52 9.57
N GLU A 99 -20.42 12.83 9.46
CA GLU A 99 -19.61 13.44 10.52
C GLU A 99 -18.83 14.63 9.96
N SER A 100 -18.45 15.58 10.81
CA SER A 100 -17.56 16.67 10.41
C SER A 100 -16.16 16.14 10.05
N ALA A 101 -15.40 16.94 9.28
CA ALA A 101 -13.99 16.69 9.01
C ALA A 101 -13.22 16.30 10.29
N ALA A 102 -12.36 15.27 10.20
CA ALA A 102 -11.62 14.74 11.34
C ALA A 102 -10.51 15.68 11.83
N SER A 103 -10.00 16.54 10.96
CA SER A 103 -9.13 17.66 11.33
C SER A 103 -9.89 18.97 11.12
N GLN A 104 -10.25 19.62 12.23
CA GLN A 104 -10.53 21.05 12.18
C GLN A 104 -9.16 21.73 12.26
N HIS A 105 -8.68 22.28 11.16
CA HIS A 105 -7.58 23.24 11.27
C HIS A 105 -8.08 24.39 12.15
N GLU A 106 -7.29 24.81 13.15
CA GLU A 106 -7.69 25.85 14.12
C GLU A 106 -8.11 27.18 13.43
N ASP A 107 -7.73 27.37 12.16
CA ASP A 107 -8.06 28.53 11.34
C ASP A 107 -9.37 28.42 10.51
N ASP A 108 -10.08 27.28 10.52
CA ASP A 108 -11.31 27.07 9.72
C ASP A 108 -12.61 27.47 10.43
N ILE A 109 -12.53 28.28 11.48
CA ILE A 109 -13.68 28.83 12.22
C ILE A 109 -14.44 29.81 11.31
N GLY A 110 -15.39 29.30 10.52
CA GLY A 110 -16.31 30.10 9.72
C GLY A 110 -16.65 29.58 8.32
N ARG A 111 -16.01 28.50 7.85
CA ARG A 111 -16.41 27.82 6.60
C ARG A 111 -17.42 26.72 6.92
N ASN A 112 -18.35 26.47 6.00
CA ASN A 112 -19.37 25.42 6.11
C ASN A 112 -18.74 24.15 6.69
N GLN A 113 -19.33 23.58 7.76
CA GLN A 113 -18.91 22.30 8.29
C GLN A 113 -19.12 21.24 7.20
N GLU A 114 -18.06 20.91 6.46
CA GLU A 114 -18.10 19.85 5.48
C GLU A 114 -18.39 18.54 6.21
N LEU A 115 -19.51 17.92 5.84
CA LEU A 115 -19.93 16.63 6.35
C LEU A 115 -19.46 15.54 5.40
N PHE A 116 -18.73 14.59 5.96
CA PHE A 116 -18.22 13.43 5.26
C PHE A 116 -18.98 12.19 5.71
N LEU A 117 -19.23 11.30 4.76
CA LEU A 117 -19.72 9.98 5.06
C LEU A 117 -18.59 9.15 5.67
N THR A 118 -18.71 8.84 6.95
CA THR A 118 -17.68 8.13 7.72
C THR A 118 -18.14 6.71 8.01
N PRO A 119 -17.35 5.68 7.65
CA PRO A 119 -17.69 4.30 7.95
C PRO A 119 -17.43 4.01 9.43
N ARG A 120 -18.40 3.35 10.07
CA ARG A 120 -18.37 2.98 11.49
C ARG A 120 -18.72 1.51 11.69
N PRO A 121 -18.19 0.86 12.74
CA PRO A 121 -18.63 -0.48 13.12
C PRO A 121 -20.12 -0.50 13.46
N MET A 122 -20.71 -1.69 13.43
CA MET A 122 -22.05 -1.90 13.98
C MET A 122 -22.04 -1.69 15.52
N PRO A 123 -23.17 -1.32 16.14
CA PRO A 123 -23.21 -0.89 17.54
C PRO A 123 -22.87 -1.98 18.55
N ASP A 124 -22.92 -3.23 18.13
CA ASP A 124 -22.56 -4.42 18.90
C ASP A 124 -21.04 -4.70 18.90
N TRP A 125 -20.25 -4.02 18.06
CA TRP A 125 -18.80 -4.11 18.08
C TRP A 125 -18.22 -3.63 19.40
N GLN A 126 -17.33 -4.44 19.99
CA GLN A 126 -16.74 -4.17 21.32
C GLN A 126 -15.26 -3.73 21.27
N GLY A 127 -14.61 -3.80 20.10
CA GLY A 127 -13.21 -3.43 19.93
C GLY A 127 -13.00 -1.95 19.61
N SER A 128 -11.74 -1.57 19.45
CA SER A 128 -11.35 -0.26 18.94
C SER A 128 -11.68 -0.10 17.44
N TYR A 129 -11.60 1.14 16.95
CA TYR A 129 -11.76 1.43 15.53
C TYR A 129 -10.64 0.79 14.67
N ASP A 130 -9.40 0.78 15.15
CA ASP A 130 -8.28 0.15 14.44
C ASP A 130 -8.43 -1.37 14.35
N GLU A 131 -8.90 -2.00 15.43
CA GLU A 131 -9.21 -3.43 15.45
C GLU A 131 -10.36 -3.77 14.49
N TRP A 132 -11.34 -2.88 14.38
CA TRP A 132 -12.43 -3.03 13.42
C TRP A 132 -11.92 -2.95 11.98
N ILE A 133 -11.15 -1.91 11.64
CA ILE A 133 -10.56 -1.71 10.32
C ILE A 133 -9.69 -2.91 9.92
N TYR A 134 -8.83 -3.38 10.83
CA TYR A 134 -8.05 -4.60 10.65
C TYR A 134 -8.95 -5.81 10.35
N THR A 135 -10.00 -6.01 11.15
CA THR A 135 -10.88 -7.17 11.04
C THR A 135 -11.63 -7.18 9.71
N ILE A 136 -12.25 -6.06 9.32
CA ILE A 136 -13.02 -6.00 8.08
C ILE A 136 -12.12 -6.16 6.84
N ALA A 137 -10.91 -5.58 6.85
CA ALA A 137 -9.98 -5.71 5.74
C ALA A 137 -9.56 -7.17 5.52
N ARG A 138 -9.23 -7.88 6.61
CA ARG A 138 -8.92 -9.32 6.57
C ARG A 138 -10.10 -10.15 6.08
N GLN A 139 -11.31 -9.85 6.55
CA GLN A 139 -12.54 -10.52 6.12
C GLN A 139 -12.85 -10.27 4.64
N LEU A 140 -12.48 -9.10 4.10
CA LEU A 140 -12.62 -8.75 2.68
C LEU A 140 -11.45 -9.27 1.82
N GLY A 141 -10.44 -9.90 2.41
CA GLY A 141 -9.33 -10.55 1.70
C GLY A 141 -8.02 -9.77 1.61
N VAL A 142 -7.95 -8.57 2.19
CA VAL A 142 -6.71 -7.81 2.24
C VAL A 142 -5.78 -8.39 3.29
N ASN A 143 -4.48 -8.48 3.01
CA ASN A 143 -3.48 -8.88 3.98
C ASN A 143 -3.12 -7.73 4.94
N ALA A 144 -4.12 -7.24 5.68
CA ALA A 144 -3.94 -6.12 6.60
C ALA A 144 -3.01 -6.48 7.77
N PRO A 145 -2.02 -5.64 8.12
CA PRO A 145 -1.19 -5.85 9.29
C PRO A 145 -1.94 -5.54 10.59
N VAL A 146 -1.51 -6.13 11.70
CA VAL A 146 -2.02 -5.76 13.05
C VAL A 146 -1.73 -4.26 13.30
N PRO A 147 -2.66 -3.49 13.88
CA PRO A 147 -2.44 -2.06 14.16
C PRO A 147 -1.11 -1.80 14.88
N ALA A 148 -0.31 -0.87 14.35
CA ALA A 148 0.96 -0.46 14.94
C ALA A 148 1.17 1.06 14.81
N ASP A 149 2.01 1.61 15.67
CA ASP A 149 2.44 3.01 15.60
C ASP A 149 3.64 3.19 14.65
N GLU A 150 4.01 4.43 14.38
CA GLU A 150 5.09 4.79 13.45
C GLU A 150 6.47 4.25 13.90
N SER A 151 6.68 4.05 15.20
CA SER A 151 7.96 3.55 15.71
C SER A 151 8.24 2.11 15.28
N HIS A 152 7.20 1.35 14.90
CA HIS A 152 7.32 -0.03 14.42
C HIS A 152 7.70 -0.14 12.94
N TYR A 153 7.75 0.97 12.19
CA TYR A 153 8.07 0.94 10.75
C TYR A 153 9.39 0.22 10.46
N TYR A 154 10.48 0.59 11.14
CA TYR A 154 11.80 -0.02 10.87
C TYR A 154 11.86 -1.49 11.26
N VAL A 155 11.08 -1.93 12.25
CA VAL A 155 10.96 -3.34 12.62
C VAL A 155 10.26 -4.11 11.49
N ALA A 156 9.10 -3.62 11.04
CA ALA A 156 8.34 -4.23 9.95
C ALA A 156 9.15 -4.28 8.64
N LEU A 157 9.87 -3.19 8.32
CA LEU A 157 10.74 -3.12 7.15
C LEU A 157 11.88 -4.14 7.24
N SER A 158 12.52 -4.25 8.41
CA SER A 158 13.60 -5.22 8.60
C SER A 158 13.11 -6.67 8.47
N GLU A 159 11.91 -6.99 8.97
CA GLU A 159 11.30 -8.31 8.80
C GLU A 159 11.01 -8.61 7.33
N ALA A 160 10.45 -7.65 6.59
CA ALA A 160 10.19 -7.78 5.15
C ALA A 160 11.49 -8.01 4.36
N ILE A 161 12.56 -7.27 4.68
CA ILE A 161 13.89 -7.46 4.09
C ILE A 161 14.42 -8.87 4.34
N ASN A 162 14.26 -9.39 5.55
CA ASN A 162 14.72 -10.75 5.88
C ASN A 162 13.97 -11.81 5.06
N LYS A 163 12.64 -11.68 4.92
CA LYS A 163 11.84 -12.56 4.04
C LYS A 163 12.25 -12.47 2.57
N VAL A 164 12.61 -11.27 2.09
CA VAL A 164 13.18 -11.12 0.74
C VAL A 164 14.49 -11.89 0.62
N ARG A 165 15.40 -11.73 1.59
CA ARG A 165 16.71 -12.38 1.57
C ARG A 165 16.61 -13.90 1.57
N GLU A 166 15.61 -14.46 2.25
CA GLU A 166 15.31 -15.90 2.20
C GLU A 166 14.96 -16.38 0.79
N LYS A 167 14.33 -15.56 -0.05
CA LYS A 167 13.98 -15.89 -1.45
C LYS A 167 15.11 -15.67 -2.46
N ILE A 168 16.16 -14.92 -2.11
CA ILE A 168 17.22 -14.55 -3.05
C ILE A 168 17.90 -15.76 -3.73
N PRO A 169 18.19 -16.88 -3.05
CA PRO A 169 18.76 -18.05 -3.71
C PRO A 169 17.90 -18.58 -4.85
N ASP A 170 16.58 -18.62 -4.66
CA ASP A 170 15.64 -19.09 -5.67
C ASP A 170 15.51 -18.10 -6.82
N ILE A 171 15.46 -16.80 -6.51
CA ILE A 171 15.46 -15.72 -7.52
C ILE A 171 16.73 -15.77 -8.37
N ARG A 172 17.89 -16.01 -7.75
CA ARG A 172 19.16 -16.17 -8.48
C ARG A 172 19.12 -17.39 -9.39
N ASN A 173 18.64 -18.54 -8.90
CA ASN A 173 18.52 -19.74 -9.71
C ASN A 173 17.61 -19.50 -10.92
N PHE A 174 16.48 -18.81 -10.70
CA PHE A 174 15.56 -18.42 -11.76
C PHE A 174 16.22 -17.49 -12.78
N TYR A 175 16.95 -16.47 -12.33
CA TYR A 175 17.73 -15.58 -13.20
C TYR A 175 18.75 -16.33 -14.06
N LEU A 176 19.50 -17.27 -13.48
CA LEU A 176 20.53 -18.06 -14.18
C LEU A 176 19.96 -19.07 -15.18
N GLN A 177 18.72 -19.52 -14.98
CA GLN A 177 18.01 -20.39 -15.93
C GLN A 177 17.50 -19.61 -17.16
N GLY A 178 17.44 -18.27 -17.07
CA GLY A 178 16.92 -17.39 -18.10
C GLY A 178 15.48 -16.95 -17.80
N MET A 179 15.23 -15.65 -17.91
CA MET A 179 13.98 -15.02 -17.44
C MET A 179 12.82 -15.01 -18.45
N ASN A 180 12.97 -15.60 -19.65
CA ASN A 180 11.90 -15.75 -20.67
C ASN A 180 10.94 -14.54 -20.79
N GLU A 181 11.43 -13.39 -21.27
CA GLU A 181 10.68 -12.11 -21.43
C GLU A 181 10.33 -11.38 -20.13
N TRP A 182 10.69 -11.93 -18.96
CA TRP A 182 10.52 -11.24 -17.68
C TRP A 182 11.76 -10.42 -17.33
N VAL A 183 11.51 -9.33 -16.61
CA VAL A 183 12.51 -8.38 -16.14
C VAL A 183 12.65 -8.53 -14.63
N LEU A 184 13.85 -8.88 -14.18
CA LEU A 184 14.22 -8.86 -12.77
C LEU A 184 14.78 -7.48 -12.41
N ARG A 185 14.24 -6.89 -11.35
CA ARG A 185 14.81 -5.74 -10.65
C ARG A 185 15.06 -6.12 -9.20
N LEU A 186 16.15 -5.63 -8.64
CA LEU A 186 16.50 -5.77 -7.23
C LEU A 186 16.53 -4.37 -6.61
N LYS A 187 16.34 -4.27 -5.30
CA LYS A 187 16.44 -3.01 -4.55
C LYS A 187 17.60 -3.09 -3.58
N VAL A 188 18.37 -2.02 -3.47
CA VAL A 188 19.51 -1.89 -2.56
C VAL A 188 19.47 -0.54 -1.86
N GLY A 189 19.93 -0.50 -0.60
CA GLY A 189 20.17 0.75 0.13
C GLY A 189 21.58 1.28 -0.15
N LEU A 190 21.68 2.53 -0.58
CA LEU A 190 22.93 3.28 -0.77
C LEU A 190 23.00 4.41 0.27
N LEU A 191 24.20 4.76 0.74
CA LEU A 191 24.36 5.94 1.59
C LEU A 191 24.41 7.20 0.72
N ASN A 192 23.57 8.16 1.05
CA ASN A 192 23.56 9.47 0.42
C ASN A 192 24.63 10.41 1.01
N ASN A 193 24.74 11.62 0.47
CA ASN A 193 25.73 12.62 0.91
C ASN A 193 25.54 13.06 2.38
N HIS A 194 24.36 12.80 2.96
CA HIS A 194 24.04 13.03 4.37
C HIS A 194 24.26 11.81 5.28
N GLY A 195 24.73 10.68 4.74
CA GLY A 195 24.90 9.43 5.50
C GLY A 195 23.60 8.70 5.82
N ALA A 196 22.47 9.07 5.20
CA ALA A 196 21.20 8.37 5.29
C ALA A 196 21.07 7.33 4.16
N LEU A 197 20.29 6.28 4.40
CA LEU A 197 19.98 5.29 3.36
C LEU A 197 18.98 5.86 2.36
N THR A 198 19.35 5.81 1.09
CA THR A 198 18.45 5.98 -0.05
C THR A 198 18.31 4.65 -0.77
N TYR A 199 17.09 4.27 -1.14
CA TYR A 199 16.84 2.99 -1.78
C TYR A 199 16.69 3.16 -3.29
N VAL A 200 17.40 2.35 -4.06
CA VAL A 200 17.35 2.36 -5.52
C VAL A 200 17.06 1.00 -6.10
N TRP A 201 16.35 1.00 -7.23
CA TRP A 201 16.16 -0.14 -8.10
C TRP A 201 17.38 -0.32 -9.01
N ILE A 202 17.84 -1.56 -9.09
CA ILE A 202 18.99 -2.01 -9.88
C ILE A 202 18.59 -3.20 -10.74
N ARG A 203 19.13 -3.29 -11.95
CA ARG A 203 18.95 -4.45 -12.85
C ARG A 203 20.19 -5.33 -12.87
N PRO A 204 20.09 -6.61 -12.54
CA PRO A 204 21.23 -7.53 -12.61
C PRO A 204 21.70 -7.74 -14.06
N THR A 205 23.00 -7.60 -14.27
CA THR A 205 23.68 -7.86 -15.54
C THR A 205 24.56 -9.11 -15.49
N ASP A 206 25.01 -9.49 -14.30
CA ASP A 206 25.72 -10.75 -14.04
C ASP A 206 25.49 -11.17 -12.58
N TRP A 207 25.07 -12.42 -12.37
CA TRP A 207 24.90 -13.02 -11.04
C TRP A 207 25.52 -14.42 -10.95
N SER A 208 26.59 -14.64 -11.70
CA SER A 208 27.37 -15.88 -11.70
C SER A 208 27.96 -16.21 -10.33
N THR A 209 28.36 -15.19 -9.56
CA THR A 209 28.91 -15.33 -8.20
C THR A 209 27.77 -15.38 -7.17
N VAL A 210 27.84 -16.28 -6.18
CA VAL A 210 26.71 -16.53 -5.25
C VAL A 210 26.45 -15.37 -4.29
N ASP A 211 27.50 -14.74 -3.78
CA ASP A 211 27.45 -13.70 -2.74
C ASP A 211 27.51 -12.26 -3.29
N GLN A 212 27.61 -12.10 -4.61
CA GLN A 212 27.72 -10.81 -5.26
C GLN A 212 26.95 -10.78 -6.58
N VAL A 213 26.25 -9.67 -6.82
CA VAL A 213 25.59 -9.36 -8.09
C VAL A 213 26.22 -8.14 -8.74
N VAL A 214 26.47 -8.21 -10.05
CA VAL A 214 26.81 -7.05 -10.87
C VAL A 214 25.52 -6.52 -11.47
N CYS A 215 25.26 -5.24 -11.31
CA CYS A 215 23.98 -4.64 -11.66
C CYS A 215 24.15 -3.20 -12.15
N MET A 216 23.12 -2.70 -12.85
CA MET A 216 23.04 -1.33 -13.32
C MET A 216 21.93 -0.58 -12.57
N ILE A 217 22.19 0.66 -12.13
CA ILE A 217 21.16 1.49 -11.47
C ILE A 217 20.07 1.87 -12.47
N GLU A 218 18.80 1.69 -12.10
CA GLU A 218 17.63 2.03 -12.93
C GLU A 218 16.78 3.17 -12.37
N SER A 219 16.84 3.45 -11.06
CA SER A 219 16.13 4.58 -10.45
C SER A 219 17.11 5.64 -9.93
N GLU A 220 16.70 6.91 -10.02
CA GLU A 220 17.50 8.04 -9.55
C GLU A 220 17.76 7.96 -8.04
N PRO A 221 19.03 7.88 -7.59
CA PRO A 221 19.36 7.96 -6.18
C PRO A 221 19.14 9.38 -5.66
N TYR A 222 18.55 9.51 -4.48
CA TYR A 222 18.38 10.82 -3.84
C TYR A 222 19.69 11.30 -3.22
N ASP A 223 20.17 12.47 -3.65
CA ASP A 223 21.33 13.18 -3.08
C ASP A 223 22.59 12.31 -2.96
N CYS A 224 23.02 11.73 -4.08
CA CYS A 224 24.19 10.86 -4.16
C CYS A 224 25.14 11.33 -5.27
N ASP A 225 26.30 11.87 -4.93
CA ASP A 225 27.27 12.32 -5.94
C ASP A 225 27.93 11.13 -6.67
N ASP A 226 28.06 10.00 -5.97
CA ASP A 226 28.73 8.79 -6.46
C ASP A 226 27.79 7.82 -7.20
N TYR A 227 26.50 8.11 -7.33
CA TYR A 227 25.55 7.17 -7.91
C TYR A 227 24.62 7.89 -8.89
N TRP A 228 24.41 7.30 -10.08
CA TRP A 228 23.49 7.83 -11.10
C TRP A 228 22.91 6.69 -11.93
N VAL A 229 21.76 6.92 -12.58
CA VAL A 229 21.12 5.94 -13.46
C VAL A 229 22.07 5.48 -14.57
N GLY A 230 22.18 4.17 -14.77
CA GLY A 230 23.11 3.56 -15.72
C GLY A 230 24.49 3.23 -15.15
N ARG A 231 24.84 3.69 -13.94
CA ARG A 231 26.09 3.28 -13.28
C ARG A 231 26.07 1.79 -12.96
N VAL A 232 27.19 1.10 -13.23
CA VAL A 232 27.38 -0.31 -12.89
C VAL A 232 27.92 -0.43 -11.46
N LEU A 233 27.32 -1.30 -10.67
CA LEU A 233 27.68 -1.60 -9.29
C LEU A 233 27.99 -3.08 -9.11
N ARG A 234 28.84 -3.38 -8.14
CA ARG A 234 29.00 -4.71 -7.56
C ARG A 234 28.42 -4.68 -6.17
N VAL A 235 27.33 -5.41 -5.96
CA VAL A 235 26.53 -5.35 -4.74
C VAL A 235 26.64 -6.70 -4.01
N PRO A 236 27.07 -6.72 -2.73
CA PRO A 236 26.93 -7.90 -1.90
C PRO A 236 25.47 -8.31 -1.78
N VAL A 237 25.18 -9.60 -1.92
CA VAL A 237 23.79 -10.12 -1.82
C VAL A 237 23.14 -9.78 -0.47
N SER A 238 23.94 -9.69 0.61
CA SER A 238 23.48 -9.23 1.92
C SER A 238 22.87 -7.82 1.91
N ASN A 239 23.19 -6.99 0.91
CA ASN A 239 22.70 -5.61 0.84
C ASN A 239 21.41 -5.50 0.03
N LEU A 240 20.95 -6.59 -0.59
CA LEU A 240 19.65 -6.61 -1.25
C LEU A 240 18.54 -6.54 -0.19
N VAL A 241 17.58 -5.66 -0.47
CA VAL A 241 16.46 -5.36 0.44
C VAL A 241 15.10 -5.67 -0.18
N ASP A 242 15.00 -5.68 -1.52
CA ASP A 242 13.76 -6.02 -2.22
C ASP A 242 14.03 -6.57 -3.62
N TYR A 243 12.98 -7.05 -4.29
CA TYR A 243 13.00 -7.47 -5.69
C TYR A 243 11.64 -7.26 -6.37
N SER A 244 11.66 -7.27 -7.70
CA SER A 244 10.47 -7.32 -8.54
C SER A 244 10.76 -8.11 -9.80
N ILE A 245 9.84 -9.01 -10.16
CA ILE A 245 9.80 -9.72 -11.43
C ILE A 245 8.55 -9.23 -12.15
N SER A 246 8.75 -8.64 -13.33
CA SER A 246 7.66 -8.09 -14.14
C SER A 246 7.75 -8.54 -15.59
N THR A 247 6.67 -8.39 -16.35
CA THR A 247 6.76 -8.39 -17.82
C THR A 247 7.50 -7.13 -18.32
N HIS A 248 7.84 -7.09 -19.61
CA HIS A 248 8.36 -5.88 -20.26
C HIS A 248 7.40 -4.69 -20.20
N ASP A 249 6.09 -4.96 -20.24
CA ASP A 249 5.02 -3.95 -20.08
C ASP A 249 4.77 -3.57 -18.61
N ALA A 250 5.70 -3.92 -17.71
CA ALA A 250 5.68 -3.62 -16.28
C ALA A 250 4.52 -4.25 -15.49
N HIS A 251 3.89 -5.32 -15.99
CA HIS A 251 2.96 -6.10 -15.18
C HIS A 251 3.72 -6.93 -14.15
N CYS A 252 3.45 -6.71 -12.87
CA CYS A 252 4.09 -7.43 -11.78
C CYS A 252 3.64 -8.90 -11.76
N ILE A 253 4.63 -9.81 -11.72
CA ILE A 253 4.44 -11.26 -11.64
C ILE A 253 4.76 -11.74 -10.23
N ASP A 254 5.86 -11.25 -9.68
CA ASP A 254 6.25 -11.47 -8.29
C ASP A 254 6.97 -10.22 -7.77
N ALA A 255 6.80 -9.91 -6.50
CA ALA A 255 7.46 -8.80 -5.85
C ALA A 255 7.79 -9.19 -4.42
N GLY A 256 8.88 -8.62 -3.90
CA GLY A 256 9.13 -8.71 -2.48
C GLY A 256 8.15 -7.85 -1.68
N GLN A 257 8.38 -7.72 -0.39
CA GLN A 257 7.35 -7.22 0.52
C GLN A 257 7.64 -5.84 1.09
N THR A 258 8.78 -5.21 0.76
CA THR A 258 9.14 -3.94 1.40
C THR A 258 8.30 -2.78 0.89
N HIS A 259 7.86 -2.82 -0.38
CA HIS A 259 6.94 -1.81 -0.89
C HIS A 259 5.58 -1.84 -0.18
N TYR A 260 5.05 -3.02 0.18
CA TYR A 260 3.82 -3.09 0.97
C TYR A 260 3.99 -2.47 2.36
N VAL A 261 5.16 -2.62 3.00
CA VAL A 261 5.44 -1.94 4.26
C VAL A 261 5.47 -0.43 4.06
N ASP A 262 6.13 0.06 3.01
CA ASP A 262 6.15 1.50 2.70
C ASP A 262 4.74 2.05 2.42
N GLU A 263 3.89 1.30 1.72
CA GLU A 263 2.49 1.66 1.44
C GLU A 263 1.61 1.61 2.70
N ASP A 264 1.77 0.57 3.52
CA ASP A 264 1.05 0.40 4.79
C ASP A 264 1.30 1.60 5.71
N TYR A 265 2.54 2.11 5.75
CA TYR A 265 2.93 3.27 6.54
C TYR A 265 2.83 4.64 5.82
N GLY A 266 2.36 4.66 4.57
CA GLY A 266 2.23 5.89 3.79
C GLY A 266 3.55 6.64 3.56
N VAL A 267 4.66 5.90 3.38
CA VAL A 267 5.97 6.46 3.02
C VAL A 267 6.07 6.67 1.51
N GLN A 268 5.53 5.73 0.73
CA GLN A 268 5.34 5.85 -0.72
C GLN A 268 3.86 6.16 -0.97
N LEU A 269 3.46 7.42 -0.87
CA LEU A 269 2.05 7.76 -0.98
C LEU A 269 1.54 7.71 -2.41
N ILE A 270 1.02 6.53 -2.78
CA ILE A 270 -0.05 6.27 -3.74
C ILE A 270 0.05 7.14 -5.01
N HIS A 271 1.14 6.95 -5.76
CA HIS A 271 1.21 7.35 -7.16
C HIS A 271 0.54 6.27 -8.02
N HIS A 272 -0.79 6.27 -8.05
CA HIS A 272 -1.58 5.62 -9.09
C HIS A 272 -2.64 6.60 -9.61
#